data_AF-A0A2D4GPU7-F1
#
_entry.id   AF-A0A2D4GPU7-F1
#
_cell.length_a   1.000
_cell.length_b   1.000
_cell.length_c   1.000
_cell.angle_alpha   90.00
_cell.angle_beta   90.00
_cell.angle_gamma   90.00
#
_symmetry.space_group_name_H-M   'P 1'
#
loop_
_entity.id
_entity.type
_entity.pdbx_description
1 polymer ?
#
loop_
_entity_poly.entity_id
_entity_poly.type
_entity_poly.pdbx_seq_one_letter_code
_entity_poly.pdbx_strand_id
1 'polypeptide(L)'
;KHLKQHCNKVLLRVRMLYYLKAEVLGEAADKAFEGIPAKDLDVLLPDIDYVEIPVDWWNADADKSLLIGVFKHGYERYNAMRADPALCFLEKVGMPDEKLLCAEQNVTDGVQDAPEQGNTDKEESGADRLAGIEKQEEISDTCGPVPEKKDDSVAAQDGSNPDKSSWPVSSALTARLRRLVTIYQRCNRKELPSRPDVIGTCKHGYWLQEEMIRRANEMDSMNNEIQKRWTRREQADFYRTVSS
;
A
#
# COMPACT_ATOMS: atom_id res chain seq x y z
N LYS A 1 -5.57 4.14 -22.27
CA LYS A 1 -4.87 2.94 -21.70
C LYS A 1 -4.35 3.20 -20.28
N HIS A 2 -3.59 4.28 -20.05
CA HIS A 2 -3.03 4.62 -18.74
C HIS A 2 -4.07 4.94 -17.65
N LEU A 3 -5.14 5.66 -17.98
CA LEU A 3 -6.23 5.95 -17.02
C LEU A 3 -6.88 4.65 -16.50
N LYS A 4 -7.23 3.72 -17.39
CA LYS A 4 -7.80 2.41 -17.02
C LYS A 4 -6.86 1.63 -16.09
N GLN A 5 -5.55 1.65 -16.36
CA GLN A 5 -4.57 1.00 -15.47
C GLN A 5 -4.50 1.68 -14.11
N HIS A 6 -4.51 3.01 -14.07
CA HIS A 6 -4.51 3.79 -12.83
C HIS A 6 -5.77 3.53 -12.01
N CYS A 7 -6.97 3.61 -12.61
CA CYS A 7 -8.23 3.27 -11.95
C CYS A 7 -8.22 1.84 -11.41
N ASN A 8 -7.75 0.87 -12.18
CA ASN A 8 -7.65 -0.52 -11.73
C ASN A 8 -6.71 -0.65 -10.52
N LYS A 9 -5.57 0.06 -10.52
CA LYS A 9 -4.64 0.06 -9.38
C LYS A 9 -5.31 0.60 -8.12
N VAL A 10 -6.07 1.69 -8.23
CA VAL A 10 -6.82 2.26 -7.09
C VAL A 10 -7.90 1.31 -6.62
N LEU A 11 -8.72 0.76 -7.52
CA LEU A 11 -9.80 -0.18 -7.19
C LEU A 11 -9.28 -1.44 -6.49
N LEU A 12 -8.12 -1.97 -6.92
CA LEU A 12 -7.50 -3.11 -6.25
C LEU A 12 -7.09 -2.78 -4.81
N ARG A 13 -6.59 -1.57 -4.56
CA ARG A 13 -6.24 -1.12 -3.20
C ARG A 13 -7.48 -0.97 -2.33
N VAL A 14 -8.53 -0.32 -2.84
CA VAL A 14 -9.81 -0.18 -2.12
C VAL A 14 -10.40 -1.54 -1.78
N ARG A 15 -10.43 -2.46 -2.75
CA ARG A 15 -10.92 -3.83 -2.55
C ARG A 15 -10.11 -4.58 -1.49
N MET A 16 -8.79 -4.43 -1.50
CA MET A 16 -7.91 -5.07 -0.53
C MET A 16 -8.14 -4.51 0.89
N LEU A 17 -8.27 -3.19 1.04
CA LEU A 17 -8.57 -2.57 2.34
C LEU A 17 -9.93 -3.01 2.89
N TYR A 18 -10.95 -3.08 2.03
CA TYR A 18 -12.25 -3.63 2.40
C TYR A 18 -12.14 -5.09 2.86
N TYR A 19 -11.41 -5.92 2.12
CA TYR A 19 -11.19 -7.32 2.48
C TYR A 19 -10.48 -7.45 3.84
N LEU A 20 -9.45 -6.65 4.09
CA LEU A 20 -8.77 -6.65 5.39
C LEU A 20 -9.74 -6.32 6.53
N LYS A 21 -10.59 -5.30 6.37
CA LYS A 21 -11.60 -4.96 7.38
C LYS A 21 -12.60 -6.09 7.59
N ALA A 22 -13.24 -6.53 6.51
CA ALA A 22 -14.42 -7.39 6.60
C ALA A 22 -14.08 -8.85 6.92
N GLU A 23 -12.97 -9.36 6.38
CA GLU A 23 -12.69 -10.79 6.34
C GLU A 23 -11.47 -11.20 7.18
N VAL A 24 -10.63 -10.24 7.57
CA VAL A 24 -9.38 -10.52 8.32
C VAL A 24 -9.42 -9.93 9.72
N LEU A 25 -9.75 -8.65 9.85
CA LEU A 25 -9.67 -7.91 11.11
C LEU A 25 -11.01 -7.87 11.86
N GLY A 26 -12.14 -7.80 11.17
CA GLY A 26 -13.46 -7.69 11.79
C GLY A 26 -13.54 -6.52 12.76
N GLU A 27 -14.03 -6.78 13.98
CA GLU A 27 -14.15 -5.78 15.05
C GLU A 27 -12.80 -5.23 15.55
N ALA A 28 -11.71 -6.00 15.41
CA ALA A 28 -10.38 -5.52 15.78
C ALA A 28 -9.97 -4.29 14.96
N ALA A 29 -10.52 -4.15 13.75
CA ALA A 29 -10.32 -3.01 12.88
C ALA A 29 -10.84 -1.70 13.50
N ASP A 30 -12.04 -1.75 14.10
CA ASP A 30 -12.66 -0.58 14.74
C ASP A 30 -11.95 -0.22 16.04
N LYS A 31 -11.61 -1.22 16.86
CA LYS A 31 -10.81 -1.04 18.08
C LYS A 31 -9.42 -0.47 17.80
N ALA A 32 -8.79 -0.84 16.68
CA ALA A 32 -7.51 -0.26 16.25
C ALA A 32 -7.64 1.23 15.89
N PHE A 33 -8.78 1.65 15.32
CA PHE A 33 -9.08 3.06 15.06
C PHE A 33 -9.32 3.85 16.34
N GLU A 34 -9.89 3.22 17.37
CA GLU A 34 -10.04 3.79 18.71
C GLU A 34 -8.71 3.92 19.48
N GLY A 35 -7.62 3.39 18.92
CA GLY A 35 -6.27 3.52 19.48
C GLY A 35 -5.86 2.36 20.39
N ILE A 36 -6.62 1.26 20.43
CA ILE A 36 -6.20 0.06 21.17
C ILE A 36 -4.93 -0.52 20.51
N PRO A 37 -3.86 -0.79 21.29
CA PRO A 37 -2.63 -1.37 20.74
C PRO A 37 -2.85 -2.72 20.05
N ALA A 38 -2.14 -2.96 18.95
CA ALA A 38 -2.25 -4.20 18.17
C ALA A 38 -1.97 -5.47 18.99
N LYS A 39 -1.13 -5.37 20.02
CA LYS A 39 -0.85 -6.47 20.95
C LYS A 39 -2.08 -6.91 21.76
N ASP A 40 -3.00 -5.99 22.02
CA ASP A 40 -4.21 -6.20 22.84
C ASP A 40 -5.43 -6.59 21.98
N LEU A 41 -5.26 -6.61 20.66
CA LEU A 41 -6.29 -7.01 19.70
C LEU A 41 -6.18 -8.49 19.36
N ASP A 42 -7.34 -9.16 19.38
CA ASP A 42 -7.48 -10.54 18.95
C ASP A 42 -7.72 -10.59 17.44
N VAL A 43 -6.69 -11.04 16.72
CA VAL A 43 -6.70 -11.23 15.27
C VAL A 43 -6.17 -12.63 14.99
N LEU A 44 -7.00 -13.49 14.42
CA LEU A 44 -6.59 -14.83 14.04
C LEU A 44 -5.63 -14.77 12.86
N LEU A 45 -4.36 -15.09 13.11
CA LEU A 45 -3.35 -15.25 12.08
C LEU A 45 -3.35 -16.70 11.59
N PRO A 46 -3.40 -16.96 10.26
CA PRO A 46 -3.22 -18.31 9.75
C PRO A 46 -1.79 -18.79 10.06
N ASP A 47 -1.58 -20.09 9.97
CA ASP A 47 -0.23 -20.64 10.03
C ASP A 47 0.52 -20.26 8.75
N ILE A 48 1.65 -19.56 8.89
CA ILE A 48 2.41 -18.99 7.77
C ILE A 48 3.85 -19.44 7.90
N ASP A 49 4.38 -20.03 6.83
CA ASP A 49 5.78 -20.37 6.75
C ASP A 49 6.65 -19.09 6.79
N TYR A 50 7.52 -18.99 7.78
CA TYR A 50 8.44 -17.85 7.97
C TYR A 50 9.73 -18.00 7.14
N VAL A 51 9.67 -18.67 6.00
CA VAL A 51 10.83 -18.88 5.10
C VAL A 51 11.23 -17.58 4.39
N GLU A 52 10.28 -16.70 4.12
CA GLU A 52 10.51 -15.44 3.40
C GLU A 52 10.03 -14.23 4.24
N ILE A 53 10.68 -14.04 5.38
CA ILE A 53 10.47 -12.89 6.27
C ILE A 53 11.24 -11.63 5.78
N PRO A 54 10.70 -10.42 5.99
CA PRO A 54 11.37 -9.18 5.58
C PRO A 54 12.73 -8.96 6.26
N VAL A 55 12.83 -9.32 7.53
CA VAL A 55 13.98 -9.15 8.43
C VAL A 55 13.94 -10.24 9.51
N ASP A 56 15.07 -10.50 10.14
CA ASP A 56 15.30 -11.54 11.14
C ASP A 56 14.39 -11.46 12.39
N TRP A 57 14.09 -10.25 12.86
CA TRP A 57 13.21 -10.04 14.01
C TRP A 57 11.72 -10.17 13.68
N TRP A 58 11.35 -10.33 12.41
CA TRP A 58 9.96 -10.33 11.98
C TRP A 58 9.22 -11.58 12.43
N ASN A 59 8.08 -11.39 13.10
CA ASN A 59 7.29 -12.46 13.71
C ASN A 59 5.78 -12.23 13.49
N ALA A 60 4.95 -13.09 14.11
CA ALA A 60 3.50 -13.01 14.05
C ALA A 60 2.94 -11.65 14.49
N ASP A 61 3.50 -11.04 15.54
CA ASP A 61 3.06 -9.72 16.00
C ASP A 61 3.36 -8.61 15.00
N ALA A 62 4.47 -8.73 14.26
CA ALA A 62 4.79 -7.84 13.16
C ALA A 62 3.83 -8.02 11.98
N ASP A 63 3.43 -9.26 11.65
CA ASP A 63 2.40 -9.52 10.64
C ASP A 63 1.04 -8.92 11.05
N LYS A 64 0.61 -9.13 12.29
CA LYS A 64 -0.61 -8.53 12.85
C LYS A 64 -0.56 -7.00 12.77
N SER A 65 0.54 -6.40 13.23
CA SER A 65 0.76 -4.96 13.18
C SER A 65 0.80 -4.42 11.74
N LEU A 66 1.31 -5.21 10.78
CA LEU A 66 1.32 -4.86 9.36
C LEU A 66 -0.12 -4.83 8.79
N LEU A 67 -0.94 -5.83 9.09
CA LEU A 67 -2.33 -5.89 8.61
C LEU A 67 -3.17 -4.74 9.18
N ILE A 68 -3.07 -4.51 10.49
CA ILE A 68 -3.75 -3.40 11.18
C ILE A 68 -3.25 -2.06 10.64
N GLY A 69 -1.94 -1.87 10.54
CA GLY A 69 -1.37 -0.60 10.09
C GLY A 69 -1.72 -0.26 8.65
N VAL A 70 -1.75 -1.25 7.75
CA VAL A 70 -2.19 -1.05 6.35
C VAL A 70 -3.66 -0.64 6.29
N PHE A 71 -4.51 -1.21 7.16
CA PHE A 71 -5.90 -0.83 7.24
C PHE A 71 -6.10 0.58 7.85
N LYS A 72 -5.41 0.89 8.96
CA LYS A 72 -5.52 2.14 9.72
C LYS A 72 -4.89 3.34 8.99
N HIS A 73 -3.68 3.19 8.47
CA HIS A 73 -2.90 4.27 7.84
C HIS A 73 -3.00 4.30 6.33
N GLY A 74 -3.39 3.18 5.72
CA GLY A 74 -3.46 3.00 4.28
C GLY A 74 -2.31 2.17 3.70
N TYR A 75 -2.54 1.68 2.48
CA TYR A 75 -1.58 0.86 1.75
C TYR A 75 -0.33 1.67 1.35
N GLU A 76 0.86 1.08 1.56
CA GLU A 76 2.18 1.68 1.30
C GLU A 76 2.52 2.91 2.17
N ARG A 77 1.82 3.12 3.29
CA ARG A 77 2.12 4.19 4.27
C ARG A 77 3.04 3.68 5.39
N TYR A 78 4.15 3.06 5.00
CA TYR A 78 4.99 2.29 5.91
C TYR A 78 5.75 3.16 6.93
N ASN A 79 6.11 4.39 6.58
CA ASN A 79 6.76 5.29 7.55
C ASN A 79 5.76 5.78 8.59
N ALA A 80 4.53 6.15 8.18
CA ALA A 80 3.45 6.44 9.11
C ALA A 80 3.16 5.26 10.06
N MET A 81 3.14 4.02 9.54
CA MET A 81 2.99 2.82 10.36
C MET A 81 4.14 2.61 11.34
N ARG A 82 5.38 2.88 10.93
CA ARG A 82 6.56 2.78 11.81
C ARG A 82 6.50 3.77 12.98
N ALA A 83 5.92 4.94 12.77
CA ALA A 83 5.75 5.97 13.80
C ALA A 83 4.54 5.73 14.74
N ASP A 84 3.68 4.75 14.48
CA ASP A 84 2.48 4.50 15.29
C ASP A 84 2.82 3.76 16.60
N PRO A 85 2.58 4.36 17.79
CA PRO A 85 2.84 3.72 19.07
C PRO A 85 1.91 2.54 19.39
N ALA A 86 0.77 2.43 18.69
CA ALA A 86 -0.14 1.30 18.83
C ALA A 86 0.37 0.05 18.08
N LEU A 87 1.40 0.17 17.24
CA LEU A 87 2.02 -0.93 16.49
C LEU A 87 3.38 -1.32 17.10
N CYS A 88 3.82 -2.55 16.87
CA CYS A 88 5.06 -3.05 17.48
C CYS A 88 6.36 -2.50 16.87
N PHE A 89 6.28 -1.66 15.84
CA PHE A 89 7.43 -1.25 15.03
C PHE A 89 8.29 -0.20 15.72
N LEU A 90 7.65 0.82 16.30
CA LEU A 90 8.34 1.97 16.91
C LEU A 90 9.32 1.53 18.01
N GLU A 91 8.91 0.58 18.84
CA GLU A 91 9.73 0.02 19.92
C GLU A 91 10.96 -0.73 19.38
N LYS A 92 10.82 -1.45 18.26
CA LYS A 92 11.87 -2.32 17.70
C LYS A 92 12.90 -1.56 16.88
N VAL A 93 12.44 -0.66 16.02
CA VAL A 93 13.31 0.02 15.03
C VAL A 93 13.45 1.52 15.29
N GLY A 94 12.67 2.11 16.19
CA GLY A 94 12.69 3.55 16.46
C GLY A 94 11.91 4.39 15.45
N MET A 95 11.89 5.71 15.69
CA MET A 95 11.18 6.70 14.89
C MET A 95 11.76 6.77 13.47
N PRO A 96 10.94 6.88 12.40
CA PRO A 96 11.43 7.17 11.06
C PRO A 96 11.99 8.60 10.98
N ASP A 97 12.86 8.85 10.00
CA ASP A 97 13.35 10.19 9.68
C ASP A 97 12.19 11.18 9.46
N GLU A 98 12.23 12.34 10.14
CA GLU A 98 11.18 13.37 10.07
C GLU A 98 10.88 13.81 8.62
N LYS A 99 11.90 13.82 7.75
CA LYS A 99 11.77 14.17 6.33
C LYS A 99 10.91 13.18 5.55
N LEU A 100 11.00 11.88 5.87
CA LEU A 100 10.25 10.82 5.20
C LEU A 100 8.77 10.83 5.63
N LEU A 101 8.50 11.16 6.89
CA LEU A 101 7.16 11.32 7.43
C LEU A 101 6.42 12.50 6.78
N CYS A 102 7.06 13.67 6.69
CA CYS A 102 6.45 14.86 6.08
C CYS A 102 6.11 14.66 4.60
N ALA A 103 6.94 13.93 3.84
CA ALA A 103 6.68 13.62 2.44
C ALA A 103 5.43 12.76 2.24
N GLU A 104 5.09 11.90 3.20
CA GLU A 104 3.86 11.10 3.16
C GLU A 104 2.64 11.96 3.54
N GLN A 105 2.73 12.86 4.52
CA GLN A 105 1.59 13.69 4.96
C GLN A 105 1.07 14.63 3.86
N ASN A 106 1.96 15.22 3.05
CA ASN A 106 1.60 16.16 1.97
C ASN A 106 0.80 15.53 0.81
N VAL A 107 0.71 14.20 0.72
CA VAL A 107 -0.11 13.52 -0.31
C VAL A 107 -1.59 13.47 0.09
N THR A 108 -1.94 13.75 1.35
CA THR A 108 -3.29 13.54 1.90
C THR A 108 -4.06 14.84 2.13
N ASP A 109 -3.40 16.00 2.11
CA ASP A 109 -3.99 17.29 2.50
C ASP A 109 -4.34 18.19 1.31
N GLY A 110 -4.94 17.59 0.28
CA GLY A 110 -5.31 18.25 -0.97
C GLY A 110 -6.80 18.55 -1.11
N VAL A 111 -7.60 18.63 -0.04
CA VAL A 111 -8.97 19.16 -0.05
C VAL A 111 -9.35 19.64 1.36
N GLN A 112 -9.16 20.93 1.64
CA GLN A 112 -10.08 21.71 2.46
C GLN A 112 -10.01 23.19 2.02
N ASP A 113 -11.19 23.68 1.62
CA ASP A 113 -11.44 24.98 1.02
C ASP A 113 -11.24 26.17 1.98
N ALA A 114 -11.01 27.33 1.35
CA ALA A 114 -10.85 28.69 1.88
C ALA A 114 -12.06 29.22 2.72
N PRO A 115 -11.98 30.41 3.34
CA PRO A 115 -12.28 31.64 2.57
C PRO A 115 -11.53 32.93 2.98
N GLU A 116 -11.58 33.88 2.05
CA GLU A 116 -11.28 35.31 2.23
C GLU A 116 -12.01 35.97 3.41
N GLN A 117 -11.29 36.79 4.17
CA GLN A 117 -11.77 37.97 4.91
C GLN A 117 -10.50 38.68 5.40
N GLY A 118 -10.29 39.99 5.32
CA GLY A 118 -11.12 41.14 5.05
C GLY A 118 -10.30 42.34 5.55
N ASN A 119 -10.19 43.34 4.69
CA ASN A 119 -9.48 44.61 4.86
C ASN A 119 -9.63 45.28 6.24
N THR A 120 -8.56 45.76 6.86
CA THR A 120 -8.61 46.99 7.70
C THR A 120 -7.24 47.67 7.76
N ASP A 121 -7.25 48.92 7.32
CA ASP A 121 -6.13 49.83 7.15
C ASP A 121 -5.46 50.26 8.47
N LYS A 122 -4.14 50.51 8.41
CA LYS A 122 -3.45 51.50 9.25
C LYS A 122 -2.11 51.92 8.64
N GLU A 123 -2.17 53.02 7.89
CA GLU A 123 -1.11 54.04 7.70
C GLU A 123 -0.52 54.48 9.06
N GLU A 124 0.63 55.11 9.26
CA GLU A 124 1.73 55.72 8.48
C GLU A 124 2.79 56.05 9.55
N SER A 125 4.09 55.88 9.27
CA SER A 125 5.12 56.75 9.84
C SER A 125 6.36 56.69 8.96
N GLY A 126 6.68 57.84 8.36
CA GLY A 126 7.58 57.94 7.23
C GLY A 126 9.07 58.12 7.54
N ALA A 127 9.79 58.04 6.43
CA ALA A 127 10.97 58.81 6.02
C ALA A 127 12.21 58.84 6.93
N ASP A 128 13.33 58.29 6.44
CA ASP A 128 14.28 59.06 5.60
C ASP A 128 15.63 58.32 5.59
N ARG A 129 16.14 57.98 4.38
CA ARG A 129 17.50 58.36 3.94
C ARG A 129 17.83 57.84 2.54
N LEU A 130 18.20 58.83 1.73
CA LEU A 130 18.51 58.85 0.30
C LEU A 130 19.86 58.22 -0.11
N ALA A 131 19.92 58.00 -1.44
CA ALA A 131 21.08 57.92 -2.36
C ALA A 131 21.79 56.55 -2.46
N GLY A 132 22.03 55.95 -3.62
CA GLY A 132 21.85 56.34 -5.01
C GLY A 132 22.95 55.70 -5.87
N ILE A 133 22.56 55.02 -6.96
CA ILE A 133 23.26 54.86 -8.27
C ILE A 133 24.68 54.22 -8.22
N GLU A 134 24.97 53.06 -8.85
CA GLU A 134 25.43 52.94 -10.25
C GLU A 134 25.55 51.48 -10.74
N LYS A 135 25.44 51.33 -12.06
CA LYS A 135 25.48 50.12 -12.91
C LYS A 135 26.92 49.62 -13.18
N GLN A 136 27.08 48.31 -13.43
CA GLN A 136 27.79 47.69 -14.59
C GLN A 136 27.80 46.16 -14.39
N GLU A 137 27.06 45.33 -15.14
CA GLU A 137 27.33 44.78 -16.49
C GLU A 137 28.62 43.94 -16.64
N GLU A 138 28.41 42.62 -16.80
CA GLU A 138 29.17 41.52 -17.46
C GLU A 138 30.70 41.41 -17.27
N ILE A 139 31.39 40.25 -17.30
CA ILE A 139 31.40 39.15 -18.29
C ILE A 139 32.27 37.99 -17.71
N SER A 140 31.91 36.71 -17.92
CA SER A 140 32.82 35.63 -18.40
C SER A 140 32.24 34.22 -18.21
N ASP A 141 31.58 33.78 -19.29
CA ASP A 141 31.71 32.51 -20.00
C ASP A 141 32.68 31.44 -19.45
N THR A 142 32.18 30.23 -19.17
CA THR A 142 32.87 28.94 -19.46
C THR A 142 31.84 27.79 -19.50
N CYS A 143 31.82 27.10 -20.64
CA CYS A 143 30.93 26.01 -21.04
C CYS A 143 31.37 24.62 -20.50
N GLY A 144 30.43 23.66 -20.46
CA GLY A 144 30.45 22.30 -19.83
C GLY A 144 31.52 21.28 -20.32
N PRO A 145 31.35 19.92 -20.21
CA PRO A 145 30.13 19.13 -19.98
C PRO A 145 30.26 17.93 -18.96
N VAL A 146 29.16 17.17 -18.87
CA VAL A 146 28.83 15.92 -18.13
C VAL A 146 29.92 14.82 -18.10
N PRO A 147 30.01 14.03 -17.01
CA PRO A 147 29.93 12.57 -17.20
C PRO A 147 28.97 11.85 -16.24
N GLU A 148 28.23 10.91 -16.81
CA GLU A 148 27.50 9.84 -16.13
C GLU A 148 28.45 8.93 -15.32
N LYS A 149 28.01 8.47 -14.13
CA LYS A 149 28.02 7.04 -13.74
C LYS A 149 27.52 6.80 -12.30
N LYS A 150 26.60 5.83 -12.24
CA LYS A 150 26.46 4.73 -11.25
C LYS A 150 25.80 5.01 -9.89
N ASP A 151 24.58 4.45 -9.80
CA ASP A 151 24.13 3.54 -8.72
C ASP A 151 24.23 4.08 -7.30
N ASP A 152 23.30 4.98 -6.97
CA ASP A 152 22.95 5.25 -5.57
C ASP A 152 22.05 4.13 -5.05
N SER A 153 22.68 3.08 -4.55
CA SER A 153 22.14 2.29 -3.45
C SER A 153 21.97 3.21 -2.24
N VAL A 154 20.81 3.87 -2.14
CA VAL A 154 20.40 4.60 -0.94
C VAL A 154 20.08 3.58 0.14
N ALA A 155 21.13 3.05 0.77
CA ALA A 155 21.04 2.55 2.13
C ALA A 155 20.69 3.76 3.00
N ALA A 156 19.43 3.86 3.39
CA ALA A 156 19.00 4.79 4.43
C ALA A 156 19.82 4.46 5.70
N GLN A 157 20.88 5.23 5.91
CA GLN A 157 21.63 5.27 7.16
C GLN A 157 20.76 6.01 8.15
N ASP A 158 19.83 5.25 8.73
CA ASP A 158 19.01 5.66 9.84
C ASP A 158 19.90 5.80 11.07
N GLY A 159 19.84 6.95 11.73
CA GLY A 159 20.63 7.25 12.92
C GLY A 159 20.24 6.30 14.05
N SER A 160 20.99 5.21 14.22
CA SER A 160 20.58 4.16 15.14
C SER A 160 21.61 3.91 16.23
N ASN A 161 21.11 4.03 17.47
CA ASN A 161 21.65 3.35 18.63
C ASN A 161 21.97 1.88 18.27
N PRO A 162 23.09 1.31 18.75
CA PRO A 162 23.51 -0.04 18.38
C PRO A 162 22.52 -1.15 18.78
N ASP A 163 21.53 -0.85 19.62
CA ASP A 163 20.55 -1.81 20.12
C ASP A 163 19.25 -1.91 19.29
N LYS A 164 19.03 -1.06 18.28
CA LYS A 164 17.78 -1.09 17.49
C LYS A 164 17.96 -1.83 16.17
N SER A 165 16.98 -2.68 15.86
CA SER A 165 16.97 -3.47 14.62
C SER A 165 16.73 -2.60 13.39
N SER A 166 17.11 -3.08 12.21
CA SER A 166 16.91 -2.35 10.96
C SER A 166 15.45 -2.39 10.50
N TRP A 167 15.01 -1.29 9.88
CA TRP A 167 13.71 -1.20 9.24
C TRP A 167 13.71 -1.90 7.86
N PRO A 168 12.71 -2.74 7.53
CA PRO A 168 12.65 -3.40 6.23
C PRO A 168 12.39 -2.42 5.09
N VAL A 169 12.92 -2.72 3.90
CA VAL A 169 12.60 -1.96 2.68
C VAL A 169 11.11 -2.08 2.32
N SER A 170 10.52 -1.01 1.78
CA SER A 170 9.09 -0.97 1.44
C SER A 170 8.63 -2.11 0.53
N SER A 171 9.46 -2.53 -0.43
CA SER A 171 9.15 -3.65 -1.32
C SER A 171 9.03 -4.99 -0.59
N ALA A 172 9.81 -5.21 0.48
CA ALA A 172 9.72 -6.40 1.32
C ALA A 172 8.43 -6.41 2.15
N LEU A 173 8.03 -5.25 2.70
CA LEU A 173 6.75 -5.07 3.39
C LEU A 173 5.57 -5.33 2.44
N THR A 174 5.61 -4.78 1.22
CA THR A 174 4.60 -5.03 0.18
C THR A 174 4.56 -6.52 -0.22
N ALA A 175 5.71 -7.17 -0.35
CA ALA A 175 5.77 -8.61 -0.67
C ALA A 175 5.15 -9.45 0.46
N ARG A 176 5.49 -9.17 1.72
CA ARG A 176 4.93 -9.86 2.88
C ARG A 176 3.42 -9.66 2.96
N LEU A 177 2.92 -8.42 2.83
CA LEU A 177 1.49 -8.12 2.81
C LEU A 177 0.73 -8.93 1.74
N ARG A 178 1.26 -8.98 0.50
CA ARG A 178 0.63 -9.77 -0.58
C ARG A 178 0.55 -11.25 -0.24
N ARG A 179 1.59 -11.81 0.39
CA ARG A 179 1.58 -13.21 0.84
C ARG A 179 0.54 -13.44 1.93
N LEU A 180 0.50 -12.58 2.96
CA LEU A 180 -0.50 -12.64 4.02
C LEU A 180 -1.92 -12.66 3.43
N VAL A 181 -2.25 -11.66 2.61
CA VAL A 181 -3.57 -11.56 1.96
C VAL A 181 -3.90 -12.81 1.13
N THR A 182 -2.93 -13.35 0.39
CA THR A 182 -3.13 -14.56 -0.42
C THR A 182 -3.44 -15.78 0.46
N ILE A 183 -2.76 -15.92 1.59
CA ILE A 183 -2.97 -17.02 2.54
C ILE A 183 -4.36 -16.90 3.18
N TYR A 184 -4.72 -15.72 3.68
CA TYR A 184 -6.06 -15.45 4.22
C TYR A 184 -7.16 -15.76 3.21
N GLN A 185 -7.00 -15.34 1.95
CA GLN A 185 -7.98 -15.64 0.90
C GLN A 185 -8.08 -17.14 0.60
N ARG A 186 -7.00 -17.90 0.75
CA ARG A 186 -7.00 -19.36 0.58
C ARG A 186 -7.67 -20.08 1.77
N CYS A 187 -7.55 -19.52 2.98
CA CYS A 187 -8.16 -20.06 4.18
C CYS A 187 -9.66 -19.73 4.27
N ASN A 188 -10.05 -18.47 4.06
CA ASN A 188 -11.45 -18.02 4.19
C ASN A 188 -12.37 -18.62 3.12
N ARG A 189 -11.86 -19.04 1.95
CA ARG A 189 -12.67 -19.76 0.93
C ARG A 189 -13.17 -21.13 1.40
N LYS A 190 -12.73 -21.61 2.55
CA LYS A 190 -13.13 -22.89 3.15
C LYS A 190 -14.24 -22.74 4.20
N GLU A 191 -14.66 -21.52 4.54
CA GLU A 191 -15.69 -21.24 5.55
C GLU A 191 -17.10 -21.01 4.96
N LEU A 192 -17.42 -21.64 3.83
CA LEU A 192 -18.82 -21.90 3.49
C LEU A 192 -19.22 -23.21 4.20
N PRO A 193 -20.34 -23.23 4.95
CA PRO A 193 -20.65 -24.33 5.86
C PRO A 193 -20.87 -25.63 5.09
N SER A 194 -19.86 -26.51 5.10
CA SER A 194 -20.10 -27.94 4.96
C SER A 194 -20.65 -28.45 6.28
N ARG A 195 -21.90 -28.92 6.22
CA ARG A 195 -22.64 -29.66 7.25
C ARG A 195 -21.71 -30.57 8.09
N PRO A 196 -21.95 -30.73 9.41
CA PRO A 196 -21.04 -31.48 10.26
C PRO A 196 -21.13 -32.96 9.89
N ASP A 197 -19.99 -33.58 9.56
CA ASP A 197 -19.46 -34.71 10.34
C ASP A 197 -18.05 -35.15 9.85
N VAL A 198 -17.32 -35.78 10.77
CA VAL A 198 -16.12 -36.61 10.61
C VAL A 198 -14.73 -35.92 10.63
N ILE A 199 -14.19 -35.95 11.85
CA ILE A 199 -12.78 -36.04 12.25
C ILE A 199 -11.92 -36.85 11.25
N GLY A 200 -10.78 -36.29 10.79
CA GLY A 200 -9.71 -37.11 10.21
C GLY A 200 -8.80 -36.43 9.17
N THR A 201 -7.64 -35.99 9.63
CA THR A 201 -6.32 -35.91 8.93
C THR A 201 -6.30 -35.64 7.41
N CYS A 202 -5.74 -34.48 7.06
CA CYS A 202 -5.01 -34.17 5.81
C CYS A 202 -5.54 -34.79 4.49
N LYS A 203 -6.59 -34.20 3.93
CA LYS A 203 -7.03 -34.39 2.52
C LYS A 203 -6.70 -33.16 1.65
N HIS A 204 -5.50 -32.59 1.79
CA HIS A 204 -5.18 -31.31 1.14
C HIS A 204 -4.94 -31.44 -0.38
N GLY A 205 -4.33 -32.54 -0.85
CA GLY A 205 -3.92 -32.70 -2.25
C GLY A 205 -5.05 -33.05 -3.23
N TYR A 206 -5.96 -33.95 -2.85
CA TYR A 206 -7.02 -34.44 -3.73
C TYR A 206 -8.08 -33.35 -4.03
N TRP A 207 -8.38 -32.52 -3.03
CA TRP A 207 -9.30 -31.39 -3.17
C TRP A 207 -8.81 -30.29 -4.14
N LEU A 208 -7.49 -30.09 -4.22
CA LEU A 208 -6.87 -29.11 -5.12
C LEU A 208 -7.07 -29.47 -6.59
N GLN A 209 -7.03 -30.76 -6.93
CA GLN A 209 -7.15 -31.24 -8.30
C GLN A 209 -8.61 -31.20 -8.80
N GLU A 210 -9.56 -31.65 -7.99
CA GLU A 210 -11.01 -31.60 -8.29
C GLU A 210 -11.49 -30.15 -8.49
N GLU A 211 -10.99 -29.24 -7.64
CA GLU A 211 -11.33 -27.81 -7.66
C GLU A 211 -10.73 -27.08 -8.88
N MET A 212 -9.55 -27.50 -9.37
CA MET A 212 -8.98 -27.00 -10.62
C MET A 212 -9.80 -27.44 -11.84
N ILE A 213 -10.26 -28.69 -11.87
CA ILE A 213 -11.10 -29.23 -12.95
C ILE A 213 -12.46 -28.52 -12.97
N ARG A 214 -13.06 -28.27 -11.80
CA ARG A 214 -14.31 -27.50 -11.69
C ARG A 214 -14.16 -26.07 -12.19
N ARG A 215 -13.07 -25.37 -11.84
CA ARG A 215 -12.80 -24.01 -12.34
C ARG A 215 -12.59 -23.94 -13.85
N ALA A 216 -11.92 -24.93 -14.43
CA ALA A 216 -11.76 -24.99 -15.88
C ALA A 216 -13.13 -25.10 -16.56
N ASN A 217 -14.00 -25.99 -16.06
CA ASN A 217 -15.33 -26.22 -16.62
C ASN A 217 -16.28 -25.01 -16.43
N GLU A 218 -16.18 -24.29 -15.30
CA GLU A 218 -16.95 -23.06 -15.05
C GLU A 218 -16.47 -21.87 -15.89
N MET A 219 -15.16 -21.74 -16.09
CA MET A 219 -14.58 -20.72 -16.97
C MET A 219 -14.96 -20.99 -18.43
N ASP A 220 -14.95 -22.25 -18.85
CA ASP A 220 -15.40 -22.66 -20.18
C ASP A 220 -16.90 -22.42 -20.36
N SER A 221 -17.73 -22.70 -19.36
CA SER A 221 -19.16 -22.37 -19.40
C SER A 221 -19.41 -20.86 -19.54
N MET A 222 -18.70 -20.05 -18.75
CA MET A 222 -18.80 -18.59 -18.79
C MET A 222 -18.27 -18.03 -20.12
N ASN A 223 -17.18 -18.56 -20.64
CA ASN A 223 -16.62 -18.17 -21.94
C ASN A 223 -17.56 -18.56 -23.08
N ASN A 224 -18.17 -19.75 -23.03
CA ASN A 224 -19.21 -20.16 -23.96
C ASN A 224 -20.44 -19.22 -23.90
N GLU A 225 -20.83 -18.77 -22.72
CA GLU A 225 -21.94 -17.83 -22.54
C GLU A 225 -21.60 -16.42 -23.04
N ILE A 226 -20.35 -15.98 -22.86
CA ILE A 226 -19.81 -14.73 -23.40
C ILE A 226 -19.71 -14.79 -24.94
N GLN A 227 -19.28 -15.92 -25.50
CA GLN A 227 -19.25 -16.14 -26.97
C GLN A 227 -20.65 -16.21 -27.57
N LYS A 228 -21.65 -16.74 -26.84
CA LYS A 228 -23.06 -16.74 -27.26
C LYS A 228 -23.70 -15.34 -27.26
N ARG A 229 -23.11 -14.36 -26.58
CA ARG A 229 -23.61 -12.98 -26.46
C ARG A 229 -23.17 -12.05 -27.59
N TRP A 230 -22.30 -12.49 -28.50
CA TRP A 230 -21.92 -11.67 -29.66
C TRP A 230 -23.05 -11.73 -30.69
N THR A 231 -23.61 -10.57 -31.06
CA THR A 231 -24.51 -10.52 -32.21
C THR A 231 -23.74 -10.77 -33.50
N ARG A 232 -24.38 -11.37 -34.52
CA ARG A 232 -23.73 -11.64 -35.83
C ARG A 232 -23.05 -10.41 -36.44
N ARG A 233 -23.56 -9.21 -36.13
CA ARG A 233 -23.00 -7.92 -36.56
C ARG A 233 -21.67 -7.61 -35.85
N GLU A 234 -21.63 -7.75 -34.53
CA GLU A 234 -20.41 -7.53 -33.73
C GLU A 234 -19.31 -8.55 -34.06
N GLN A 235 -19.71 -9.79 -34.34
CA GLN A 235 -18.76 -10.82 -34.77
C GLN A 235 -18.14 -10.47 -36.14
N ALA A 236 -18.93 -10.00 -37.09
CA ALA A 236 -18.44 -9.57 -38.41
C ALA A 236 -17.52 -8.34 -38.32
N ASP A 237 -17.84 -7.37 -37.45
CA ASP A 237 -17.04 -6.16 -37.26
C ASP A 237 -15.71 -6.46 -36.57
N PHE A 238 -15.70 -7.38 -35.61
CA PHE A 238 -14.47 -7.89 -35.00
C PHE A 238 -13.57 -8.55 -36.05
N TYR A 239 -14.09 -9.50 -36.85
CA TYR A 239 -13.30 -10.17 -37.87
C TYR A 239 -12.75 -9.22 -38.93
N ARG A 240 -13.54 -8.23 -39.38
CA ARG A 240 -13.08 -7.19 -40.32
C ARG A 240 -11.92 -6.37 -39.76
N THR A 241 -11.96 -6.06 -38.47
CA THR A 241 -10.95 -5.23 -37.79
C THR A 241 -9.64 -5.99 -37.56
N VAL A 242 -9.68 -7.29 -37.29
CA VAL A 242 -8.47 -8.10 -37.01
C VAL A 242 -7.82 -8.73 -38.25
N SER A 243 -8.46 -8.62 -39.42
CA SER A 243 -7.96 -9.14 -40.70
C SER A 243 -7.51 -8.04 -41.69
N SER A 244 -7.45 -6.78 -41.23
CA SER A 244 -6.85 -5.65 -41.97
C SER A 244 -5.42 -5.37 -41.51
#